data_AF-A0A2D6X3A4-F1
#
_entry.id   AF-A0A2D6X3A4-F1
#
_cell.length_a   1.000
_cell.length_b   1.000
_cell.length_c   1.000
_cell.angle_alpha   90.00
_cell.angle_beta   90.00
_cell.angle_gamma   90.00
#
_symmetry.space_group_name_H-M   'P 1'
#
loop_
_entity.id
_entity.type
_entity.pdbx_description
1 polymer ?
#
loop_
_entity_poly.entity_id
_entity_poly.type
_entity_poly.pdbx_seq_one_letter_code
_entity_poly.pdbx_strand_id
1 'polypeptide(L)'
;MNEWRATIPGAPIGKGRPRATARAGFVRTYTPKKTARWEAVAASTLMDAWLQAPLDCPISVGILALFPRPQRMIWKTKPMEREPYCQKPDIDNVAKAVLDAAEKAGIFRDDKQVWSLDCLALFCAGDESPRVEIRVGW
;
A
#
# COMPACT_ATOMS: atom_id res chain seq x y z
N MET A 1 -10.03 -12.53 18.91
CA MET A 1 -9.78 -12.01 17.55
C MET A 1 -8.34 -11.54 17.54
N ASN A 2 -7.51 -12.19 16.75
CA ASN A 2 -6.09 -11.88 16.65
C ASN A 2 -5.92 -10.69 15.70
N GLU A 3 -4.86 -9.91 15.90
CA GLU A 3 -4.51 -8.80 15.03
C GLU A 3 -2.99 -8.72 14.88
N TRP A 4 -2.54 -8.47 13.66
CA TRP A 4 -1.15 -8.19 13.33
C TRP A 4 -1.04 -6.84 12.61
N ARG A 5 0.08 -6.15 12.84
CA ARG A 5 0.34 -4.81 12.29
C ARG A 5 1.76 -4.72 11.76
N ALA A 6 1.93 -4.01 10.66
CA ALA A 6 3.24 -3.68 10.12
C ALA A 6 3.23 -2.32 9.42
N THR A 7 4.43 -1.80 9.20
CA THR A 7 4.68 -0.52 8.53
C THR A 7 5.60 -0.73 7.34
N ILE A 8 5.15 -0.29 6.17
CA ILE A 8 5.93 -0.25 4.94
C ILE A 8 6.50 1.17 4.82
N PRO A 9 7.83 1.36 4.86
CA PRO A 9 8.43 2.68 4.77
C PRO A 9 8.33 3.25 3.36
N GLY A 10 8.21 4.58 3.26
CA GLY A 10 8.22 5.31 2.00
C GLY A 10 6.83 5.67 1.48
N ALA A 11 6.80 6.54 0.47
CA ALA A 11 5.55 7.08 -0.05
C ALA A 11 4.65 5.97 -0.63
N PRO A 12 3.35 5.95 -0.30
CA PRO A 12 2.41 5.02 -0.91
C PRO A 12 2.35 5.22 -2.43
N ILE A 13 2.06 4.15 -3.16
CA ILE A 13 1.81 4.19 -4.59
C ILE A 13 0.49 3.49 -4.91
N GLY A 14 -0.09 3.84 -6.06
CA GLY A 14 -1.15 3.02 -6.66
C GLY A 14 -0.57 1.92 -7.53
N LYS A 15 -1.25 0.79 -7.60
CA LYS A 15 -0.96 -0.27 -8.56
C LYS A 15 -1.07 0.28 -9.98
N GLY A 16 0.06 0.26 -10.70
CA GLY A 16 0.09 0.64 -12.11
C GLY A 16 -0.63 -0.42 -12.96
N ARG A 17 -1.62 -0.02 -13.75
CA ARG A 17 -2.27 -0.93 -14.70
C ARG A 17 -1.24 -1.41 -15.74
N PRO A 18 -1.27 -2.69 -16.16
CA PRO A 18 -0.39 -3.20 -17.21
C PRO A 18 -0.50 -2.33 -18.45
N ARG A 19 0.64 -1.87 -18.97
CA ARG A 19 0.68 -1.14 -20.24
C ARG A 19 1.00 -2.13 -21.34
N ALA A 20 0.20 -2.12 -22.40
CA ALA A 20 0.44 -2.87 -23.61
C ALA A 20 1.29 -2.04 -24.57
N THR A 21 2.38 -2.61 -25.08
CA THR A 21 3.11 -2.07 -26.23
C THR A 21 3.17 -3.11 -27.32
N ALA A 22 2.92 -2.70 -28.56
CA ALA A 22 3.01 -3.58 -29.72
C ALA A 22 4.36 -3.32 -30.44
N ARG A 23 5.11 -4.39 -30.71
CA ARG A 23 6.30 -4.32 -31.56
C ARG A 23 6.29 -5.51 -32.52
N ALA A 24 6.41 -5.23 -33.82
CA ALA A 24 6.41 -6.25 -34.88
C ALA A 24 5.21 -7.23 -34.82
N GLY A 25 4.01 -6.74 -34.50
CA GLY A 25 2.80 -7.56 -34.42
C GLY A 25 2.58 -8.30 -33.09
N PHE A 26 3.53 -8.26 -32.15
CA PHE A 26 3.39 -8.88 -30.82
C PHE A 26 3.07 -7.83 -29.75
N VAL A 27 1.99 -8.06 -28.99
CA VAL A 27 1.63 -7.25 -27.82
C VAL A 27 2.37 -7.79 -26.60
N ARG A 28 3.18 -6.94 -25.96
CA ARG A 28 3.80 -7.24 -24.66
C ARG A 28 3.20 -6.33 -23.60
N THR A 29 2.66 -6.91 -22.54
CA THR A 29 2.23 -6.18 -21.36
C THR A 29 3.35 -6.11 -20.33
N TYR A 30 3.60 -4.94 -19.75
CA TYR A 30 4.56 -4.80 -18.65
C TYR A 30 4.02 -3.91 -17.52
N THR A 31 4.36 -4.28 -16.29
CA THR A 31 4.15 -3.44 -15.10
C THR A 31 5.20 -2.33 -15.09
N PRO A 32 4.82 -1.05 -14.86
CA PRO A 32 5.79 0.03 -14.74
C PRO A 32 6.85 -0.28 -13.67
N LYS A 33 8.13 -0.03 -13.99
CA LYS A 33 9.28 -0.33 -13.09
C LYS A 33 9.11 0.24 -11.67
N LYS A 34 8.49 1.43 -11.55
CA LYS A 34 8.22 2.08 -10.27
C LYS A 34 7.28 1.26 -9.38
N THR A 35 6.21 0.72 -9.97
CA THR A 35 5.25 -0.13 -9.25
C THR A 35 5.91 -1.42 -8.80
N ALA A 36 6.60 -2.11 -9.71
CA ALA A 36 7.28 -3.36 -9.39
C ALA A 36 8.34 -3.20 -8.28
N ARG A 37 9.12 -2.11 -8.30
CA ARG A 37 10.12 -1.84 -7.26
C ARG A 37 9.49 -1.62 -5.90
N TRP A 38 8.42 -0.82 -5.84
CA TRP A 38 7.75 -0.55 -4.58
C TRP A 38 7.10 -1.81 -4.01
N GLU A 39 6.42 -2.61 -4.85
CA GLU A 39 5.81 -3.88 -4.42
C GLU A 39 6.86 -4.87 -3.89
N ALA A 40 8.04 -4.94 -4.51
CA ALA A 40 9.13 -5.80 -4.04
C ALA A 40 9.65 -5.37 -2.66
N VAL A 41 9.85 -4.07 -2.45
CA VAL A 41 10.26 -3.53 -1.13
C VAL A 41 9.18 -3.78 -0.09
N ALA A 42 7.92 -3.48 -0.43
CA ALA A 42 6.78 -3.71 0.46
C ALA A 42 6.66 -5.18 0.86
N ALA A 43 6.71 -6.11 -0.10
CA ALA A 43 6.63 -7.54 0.18
C ALA A 43 7.79 -8.02 1.06
N SER A 44 9.03 -7.57 0.80
CA SER A 44 10.19 -7.89 1.64
C SER A 44 10.01 -7.38 3.07
N THR A 45 9.61 -6.12 3.26
CA THR A 45 9.38 -5.54 4.59
C THR A 45 8.29 -6.29 5.35
N LEU A 46 7.21 -6.67 4.68
CA LEU A 46 6.12 -7.43 5.30
C LEU A 46 6.54 -8.86 5.63
N MET A 47 7.33 -9.51 4.78
CA MET A 47 7.86 -10.85 5.01
C MET A 47 8.78 -10.88 6.23
N ASP A 48 9.65 -9.88 6.38
CA ASP A 48 10.54 -9.76 7.56
C ASP A 48 9.74 -9.56 8.87
N ALA A 49 8.55 -8.96 8.78
CA ALA A 49 7.67 -8.72 9.92
C ALA A 49 6.67 -9.87 10.20
N TRP A 50 6.43 -10.76 9.24
CA TRP A 50 5.49 -11.87 9.34
C TRP A 50 6.24 -13.21 9.50
N LEU A 51 6.45 -13.62 10.74
CA LEU A 51 7.21 -14.83 11.09
C LEU A 51 6.33 -16.08 11.27
N GLN A 52 5.18 -16.12 10.61
CA GLN A 52 4.17 -17.18 10.73
C GLN A 52 3.84 -17.80 9.37
N ALA A 53 3.11 -18.92 9.38
CA ALA A 53 2.56 -19.47 8.15
C ALA A 53 1.46 -18.53 7.59
N PRO A 54 1.23 -18.53 6.26
CA PRO A 54 0.13 -17.76 5.67
C PRO A 54 -1.21 -18.13 6.27
N LEU A 55 -2.02 -17.12 6.57
CA LEU A 55 -3.38 -17.30 7.08
C LEU A 55 -4.26 -17.97 6.02
N ASP A 56 -5.07 -18.93 6.47
CA ASP A 56 -6.00 -19.72 5.64
C ASP A 56 -7.43 -19.66 6.22
N CYS A 57 -7.87 -18.44 6.51
CA CYS A 57 -9.19 -18.12 7.06
C CYS A 57 -9.66 -16.75 6.55
N PRO A 58 -10.93 -16.37 6.74
CA PRO A 58 -11.40 -15.01 6.42
C PRO A 58 -10.66 -13.97 7.25
N ILE A 59 -10.22 -12.89 6.61
CA ILE A 59 -9.46 -11.81 7.25
C ILE A 59 -10.10 -10.45 7.02
N SER A 60 -9.91 -9.55 7.98
CA SER A 60 -10.16 -8.11 7.80
C SER A 60 -8.84 -7.38 7.62
N VAL A 61 -8.77 -6.44 6.69
CA VAL A 61 -7.57 -5.63 6.43
C VAL A 61 -7.88 -4.15 6.63
N GLY A 62 -7.00 -3.46 7.36
CA GLY A 62 -7.00 -2.02 7.50
C GLY A 62 -5.74 -1.39 6.95
N ILE A 63 -5.87 -0.32 6.18
CA ILE A 63 -4.77 0.35 5.50
C ILE A 63 -4.81 1.84 5.82
N LEU A 64 -3.72 2.37 6.35
CA LEU A 64 -3.48 3.81 6.45
C LEU A 64 -2.31 4.19 5.54
N ALA A 65 -2.61 4.90 4.45
CA ALA A 65 -1.64 5.41 3.51
C ALA A 65 -1.31 6.88 3.82
N LEU A 66 -0.07 7.14 4.23
CA LEU A 66 0.43 8.49 4.56
C LEU A 66 1.31 9.01 3.43
N PHE A 67 0.77 9.97 2.69
CA PHE A 67 1.42 10.60 1.54
C PHE A 67 2.27 11.81 1.94
N PRO A 68 3.34 12.11 1.20
CA PRO A 68 4.14 13.31 1.44
C PRO A 68 3.28 14.56 1.34
N ARG A 69 3.44 15.45 2.33
CA ARG A 69 2.77 16.76 2.34
C ARG A 69 3.37 17.66 1.25
N PRO A 70 2.55 18.22 0.35
CA PRO A 70 3.03 19.17 -0.67
C PRO A 70 3.64 20.42 -0.02
N GLN A 71 4.69 20.98 -0.64
CA GLN A 71 5.37 22.19 -0.13
C GLN A 71 4.40 23.35 0.15
N ARG A 72 3.36 23.52 -0.68
CA ARG A 72 2.32 24.56 -0.51
C ARG A 72 1.47 24.41 0.75
N MET A 73 1.52 23.25 1.41
CA MET A 73 0.79 22.94 2.64
C MET A 73 1.71 22.91 3.87
N ILE A 74 2.98 23.30 3.72
CA ILE A 74 3.96 23.35 4.80
C ILE A 74 3.98 24.77 5.38
N TRP A 75 3.71 24.88 6.67
CA TRP A 75 3.61 26.15 7.39
C TRP A 75 4.61 26.16 8.55
N LYS A 76 5.20 27.33 8.85
CA LYS A 76 6.10 27.48 10.01
C LYS A 76 5.35 27.75 11.32
N THR A 77 4.13 28.29 11.23
CA THR A 77 3.42 28.87 12.38
C THR A 77 2.09 28.18 12.69
N LYS A 78 1.61 27.29 11.82
CA LYS A 78 0.33 26.59 11.98
C LYS A 78 0.59 25.11 12.29
N PRO A 79 -0.25 24.47 13.13
CA PRO A 79 -0.27 23.02 13.24
C PRO A 79 -0.44 22.38 11.85
N MET A 80 0.34 21.34 11.60
CA MET A 80 0.30 20.56 10.36
C MET A 80 -0.18 19.16 10.70
N GLU A 81 -1.45 19.03 11.08
CA GLU A 81 -2.08 17.72 11.33
C GLU A 81 -2.29 16.96 10.02
N ARG A 82 -2.56 15.65 10.11
CA ARG A 82 -2.89 14.85 8.93
C ARG A 82 -4.15 15.39 8.24
N GLU A 83 -4.13 15.44 6.92
CA GLU A 83 -5.22 16.00 6.10
C GLU A 83 -5.68 14.98 5.05
N PRO A 84 -6.96 14.94 4.66
CA PRO A 84 -7.44 14.02 3.62
C PRO A 84 -6.64 14.12 2.32
N TYR A 85 -6.22 12.97 1.79
CA TYR A 85 -5.54 12.86 0.50
C TYR A 85 -6.56 12.62 -0.62
N CYS A 86 -6.95 13.68 -1.32
CA CYS A 86 -7.88 13.61 -2.46
C CYS A 86 -7.15 13.88 -3.79
N GLN A 87 -6.07 13.14 -4.06
CA GLN A 87 -5.26 13.26 -5.29
C GLN A 87 -4.90 11.87 -5.85
N LYS A 88 -4.21 11.81 -7.00
CA LYS A 88 -3.68 10.55 -7.54
C LYS A 88 -2.38 10.14 -6.86
N PRO A 89 -2.19 8.86 -6.48
CA PRO A 89 -2.97 7.71 -6.91
C PRO A 89 -4.30 7.53 -6.17
N ASP A 90 -5.30 7.01 -6.89
CA ASP A 90 -6.61 6.71 -6.33
C ASP A 90 -6.50 5.65 -5.21
N ILE A 91 -7.35 5.77 -4.18
CA ILE A 91 -7.24 4.98 -2.95
C ILE A 91 -7.42 3.47 -3.18
N ASP A 92 -8.26 3.08 -4.13
CA ASP A 92 -8.49 1.68 -4.53
C ASP A 92 -7.21 1.07 -5.13
N ASN A 93 -6.48 1.82 -5.94
CA ASN A 93 -5.21 1.38 -6.52
C ASN A 93 -4.12 1.27 -5.45
N VAL A 94 -4.14 2.14 -4.43
CA VAL A 94 -3.24 2.04 -3.27
C VAL A 94 -3.54 0.78 -2.48
N ALA A 95 -4.81 0.55 -2.14
CA ALA A 95 -5.23 -0.65 -1.45
C ALA A 95 -4.83 -1.92 -2.21
N LYS A 96 -5.01 -1.96 -3.54
CA LYS A 96 -4.61 -3.11 -4.35
C LYS A 96 -3.09 -3.34 -4.33
N ALA A 97 -2.26 -2.30 -4.36
CA ALA A 97 -0.81 -2.46 -4.28
C ALA A 97 -0.35 -3.03 -2.93
N VAL A 98 -1.00 -2.62 -1.84
CA VAL A 98 -0.71 -3.10 -0.49
C VAL A 98 -1.16 -4.56 -0.32
N LEU A 99 -2.36 -4.90 -0.78
CA LEU A 99 -2.87 -6.28 -0.73
C LEU A 99 -1.99 -7.24 -1.54
N ASP A 100 -1.60 -6.85 -2.76
CA ASP A 100 -0.69 -7.65 -3.58
C ASP A 100 0.66 -7.87 -2.90
N ALA A 101 1.19 -6.85 -2.21
CA ALA A 101 2.45 -6.97 -1.47
C ALA A 101 2.29 -7.90 -0.25
N ALA A 102 1.16 -7.83 0.46
CA ALA A 102 0.87 -8.67 1.61
C ALA A 102 0.66 -10.16 1.23
N GLU A 103 -0.02 -10.43 0.12
CA GLU A 103 -0.15 -11.76 -0.47
C GLU A 103 1.22 -12.32 -0.87
N LYS A 104 2.04 -11.52 -1.58
CA LYS A 104 3.41 -11.90 -1.95
C LYS A 104 4.32 -12.14 -0.74
N ALA A 105 4.09 -11.42 0.36
CA ALA A 105 4.82 -11.61 1.62
C ALA A 105 4.39 -12.88 2.37
N GLY A 106 3.32 -13.55 1.94
CA GLY A 106 2.82 -14.76 2.58
C GLY A 106 2.03 -14.50 3.87
N ILE A 107 1.44 -13.31 4.03
CA ILE A 107 0.58 -13.03 5.20
C ILE A 107 -0.73 -13.83 5.09
N PHE A 108 -1.30 -13.90 3.89
CA PHE A 108 -2.48 -14.71 3.54
C PHE A 108 -2.29 -15.32 2.15
N ARG A 109 -3.08 -16.34 1.80
CA ARG A 109 -2.90 -17.11 0.56
C ARG A 109 -3.50 -16.43 -0.67
N ASP A 110 -4.63 -15.75 -0.51
CA ASP A 110 -5.42 -15.23 -1.63
C ASP A 110 -6.19 -13.97 -1.20
N ASP A 111 -6.23 -12.94 -2.05
CA ASP A 111 -6.94 -11.68 -1.76
C ASP A 111 -8.46 -11.88 -1.57
N LYS A 112 -9.03 -12.98 -2.06
CA LYS A 112 -10.43 -13.36 -1.78
C LYS A 112 -10.72 -13.65 -0.30
N GLN A 113 -9.68 -13.86 0.52
CA GLN A 113 -9.85 -14.05 1.97
C GLN A 113 -10.24 -12.74 2.67
N VAL A 114 -9.99 -11.58 2.05
CA VAL A 114 -10.30 -10.26 2.61
C VAL A 114 -11.81 -10.01 2.48
N TRP A 115 -12.55 -10.22 3.56
CA TRP A 115 -14.00 -9.98 3.59
C TRP A 115 -14.36 -8.55 3.99
N SER A 116 -13.46 -7.86 4.70
CA SER A 116 -13.60 -6.46 5.11
C SER A 116 -12.30 -5.70 4.83
N LEU A 117 -12.42 -4.55 4.20
CA LEU A 117 -11.31 -3.67 3.86
C LEU A 117 -11.62 -2.23 4.27
N ASP A 118 -10.83 -1.68 5.20
CA ASP A 118 -10.79 -0.24 5.47
C ASP A 118 -9.51 0.36 4.86
N CYS A 119 -9.64 1.48 4.15
CA CYS A 119 -8.49 2.19 3.61
C CYS A 119 -8.68 3.69 3.78
N LEU A 120 -7.68 4.33 4.40
CA LEU A 120 -7.61 5.78 4.59
C LEU A 120 -6.35 6.32 3.90
N ALA A 121 -6.51 7.39 3.14
CA ALA A 121 -5.40 8.10 2.53
C ALA A 121 -5.33 9.52 3.10
N LEU A 122 -4.19 9.87 3.69
CA LEU A 122 -3.96 11.17 4.31
C LEU A 122 -2.60 11.74 3.87
N PHE A 123 -2.46 13.06 3.87
CA PHE A 123 -1.15 13.70 3.92
C PHE A 123 -0.53 13.52 5.31
N CYS A 124 0.78 13.27 5.36
CA CYS A 124 1.54 13.26 6.60
C CYS A 124 1.32 14.54 7.42
N ALA A 125 1.34 14.40 8.74
CA ALA A 125 1.56 15.53 9.62
C ALA A 125 2.99 16.10 9.45
N GLY A 126 3.25 17.28 10.03
CA GLY A 126 4.52 18.00 9.88
C GLY A 126 5.76 17.25 10.38
N ASP A 127 5.57 16.33 11.32
CA ASP A 127 6.57 15.50 11.97
C ASP A 127 6.58 14.05 11.47
N GLU A 128 5.80 13.73 10.44
CA GLU A 128 5.65 12.37 9.94
C GLU A 128 6.38 12.12 8.61
N SER A 129 6.98 10.95 8.50
CA SER A 129 7.48 10.43 7.23
C SER A 129 6.41 9.63 6.48
N PRO A 130 6.39 9.70 5.13
CA PRO A 130 5.49 8.90 4.30
C PRO A 130 5.69 7.41 4.52
N ARG A 131 4.58 6.68 4.64
CA ARG A 131 4.55 5.24 4.91
C ARG A 131 3.17 4.67 4.62
N VAL A 132 3.07 3.34 4.60
CA VAL A 132 1.80 2.63 4.70
C VAL A 132 1.80 1.83 5.99
N GLU A 133 0.73 1.94 6.77
CA GLU A 133 0.48 1.07 7.91
C GLU A 133 -0.61 0.07 7.50
N ILE A 134 -0.35 -1.22 7.73
CA ILE A 134 -1.30 -2.31 7.46
C ILE A 134 -1.66 -2.99 8.77
N ARG A 135 -2.95 -3.34 8.91
CA ARG A 135 -3.49 -4.15 9.99
C ARG A 135 -4.22 -5.34 9.38
N VAL A 136 -4.01 -6.52 9.91
CA VAL A 136 -4.69 -7.74 9.48
C VAL A 136 -5.29 -8.41 10.71
N GLY A 137 -6.59 -8.65 10.70
CA GLY A 137 -7.34 -9.30 11.79
C GLY A 137 -7.96 -10.62 11.33
N TRP A 138 -7.96 -11.62 12.21
CA TRP A 138 -8.51 -12.96 11.97
C TRP A 138 -8.95 -13.68 13.25
#